data_AF-A0ABD2NEB3-F1
#
_entry.id   AF-A0ABD2NEB3-F1
#
_cell.length_a   1.000
_cell.length_b   1.000
_cell.length_c   1.000
_cell.angle_alpha   90.00
_cell.angle_beta   90.00
_cell.angle_gamma   90.00
#
_symmetry.space_group_name_H-M   'P 1'
#
loop_
_entity.id
_entity.type
_entity.pdbx_description
1 polymer ?
#
loop_
_entity_poly.entity_id
_entity_poly.type
_entity_poly.pdbx_seq_one_letter_code
_entity_poly.pdbx_strand_id
1 'polypeptide(L)'
;MFHLWPSLRSATAVAKKELVYFVPFGPCLYASRLLFIPRSQSEKSKKILNDAVEIFKKENTHIWLFPEGTRRSDGQIHEFKKGGFHMALSAHLPILPIVYGAYDFINHKEKRFDSGKQVINILPPISTKGKSIEDLDALIKETRSKMIENYNEINNKKFNSVKS
;
A
#
# COMPACT_ATOMS: atom_id res chain seq x y z
N MET A 1 10.45 -7.45 -2.63
CA MET A 1 9.85 -6.19 -3.13
C MET A 1 10.07 -6.02 -4.64
N PHE A 2 11.29 -6.22 -5.16
CA PHE A 2 11.61 -6.05 -6.58
C PHE A 2 11.00 -7.09 -7.56
N HIS A 3 10.55 -8.26 -7.10
CA HIS A 3 9.93 -9.28 -7.96
C HIS A 3 8.44 -9.05 -8.28
N LEU A 4 7.75 -8.20 -7.50
CA LEU A 4 6.34 -7.85 -7.76
C LEU A 4 6.19 -6.73 -8.80
N TRP A 5 7.19 -5.84 -8.86
CA TRP A 5 7.18 -4.68 -9.75
C TRP A 5 7.06 -5.05 -11.25
N PRO A 6 7.73 -6.10 -11.76
CA PRO A 6 7.57 -6.53 -13.16
C PRO A 6 6.22 -7.18 -13.45
N SER A 7 5.60 -7.85 -12.46
CA SER A 7 4.28 -8.48 -12.61
C SER A 7 3.12 -7.48 -12.60
N LEU A 8 3.35 -6.30 -12.03
CA LEU A 8 2.41 -5.18 -12.03
C LEU A 8 2.73 -4.29 -13.22
N ARG A 9 2.11 -4.56 -14.37
CA ARG A 9 2.22 -3.76 -15.59
C ARG A 9 2.07 -2.27 -15.24
N SER A 10 3.14 -1.48 -15.38
CA SER A 10 3.21 -0.05 -15.00
C SER A 10 2.49 0.27 -13.67
N ALA A 11 3.07 -0.08 -12.53
CA ALA A 11 2.57 0.33 -11.23
C ALA A 11 3.22 1.65 -10.77
N THR A 12 2.41 2.65 -10.44
CA THR A 12 2.84 3.92 -9.86
C THR A 12 2.53 3.92 -8.37
N ALA A 13 3.55 4.00 -7.51
CA ALA A 13 3.35 4.15 -6.08
C ALA A 13 3.11 5.62 -5.65
N VAL A 14 2.30 5.78 -4.61
CA VAL A 14 2.09 7.07 -3.96
C VAL A 14 3.17 7.24 -2.90
N ALA A 15 4.07 8.21 -3.13
CA ALA A 15 5.22 8.46 -2.27
C ALA A 15 5.11 9.83 -1.58
N LYS A 16 5.76 9.96 -0.43
CA LYS A 16 5.88 11.21 0.32
C LYS A 16 6.60 12.25 -0.56
N LYS A 17 6.09 13.47 -0.67
CA LYS A 17 6.75 14.54 -1.45
C LYS A 17 8.17 14.81 -0.95
N GLU A 18 8.40 14.72 0.36
CA GLU A 18 9.75 14.91 0.93
C GLU A 18 10.73 13.77 0.60
N LEU A 19 10.25 12.59 0.16
CA LEU A 19 11.11 11.48 -0.25
C LEU A 19 11.83 11.74 -1.59
N VAL A 20 11.37 12.73 -2.38
CA VAL A 20 12.09 13.24 -3.57
C VAL A 20 13.44 13.83 -3.18
N TYR A 21 13.53 14.43 -2.00
CA TYR A 21 14.74 15.12 -1.53
C TYR A 21 15.74 14.17 -0.84
N PHE A 22 15.41 12.89 -0.66
CA PHE A 22 16.28 11.91 -0.01
C PHE A 22 17.11 11.14 -1.04
N VAL A 23 18.38 11.52 -1.23
CA VAL A 23 19.34 10.82 -2.09
C VAL A 23 19.87 9.58 -1.33
N PRO A 24 19.86 8.35 -1.90
CA PRO A 24 19.83 8.00 -3.34
C PRO A 24 18.46 7.68 -3.94
N PHE A 25 17.37 7.70 -3.16
CA PHE A 25 16.06 7.25 -3.64
C PHE A 25 15.33 8.31 -4.47
N GLY A 26 15.56 9.60 -4.24
CA GLY A 26 14.89 10.72 -4.91
C GLY A 26 14.85 10.63 -6.44
N PRO A 27 15.99 10.51 -7.14
CA PRO A 27 16.02 10.40 -8.62
C PRO A 27 15.32 9.15 -9.15
N CYS A 28 15.47 8.00 -8.50
CA CYS A 28 14.79 6.76 -8.88
C CYS A 28 13.27 6.85 -8.71
N LEU A 29 12.83 7.47 -7.61
CA LEU A 29 11.43 7.71 -7.29
C LEU A 29 10.79 8.70 -8.28
N TYR A 30 11.52 9.75 -8.67
CA TYR A 30 11.07 10.70 -9.69
C TYR A 30 10.96 10.06 -11.08
N ALA A 31 11.95 9.26 -11.48
CA ALA A 31 11.94 8.53 -12.75
C ALA A 31 10.83 7.45 -12.82
N SER A 32 10.37 6.96 -11.67
CA SER A 32 9.32 5.93 -11.56
C SER A 32 7.87 6.49 -11.67
N ARG A 33 7.69 7.75 -12.12
CA ARG A 33 6.38 8.41 -12.25
C ARG A 33 5.52 8.44 -10.97
N LEU A 34 6.16 8.45 -9.80
CA LEU A 34 5.46 8.38 -8.52
C LEU A 34 4.59 9.60 -8.25
N LEU A 35 3.43 9.35 -7.65
CA LEU A 35 2.50 10.38 -7.23
C LEU A 35 2.97 10.97 -5.90
N PHE A 36 3.44 12.22 -5.92
CA PHE A 36 3.93 12.90 -4.72
C PHE A 36 2.83 13.73 -4.07
N ILE A 37 2.40 13.29 -2.88
CA ILE A 37 1.29 13.93 -2.16
C ILE A 37 1.79 14.72 -0.94
N PRO A 38 1.47 16.02 -0.82
CA PRO A 38 1.84 16.83 0.35
C PRO A 38 0.89 16.58 1.53
N ARG A 39 1.39 16.04 2.65
CA ARG A 39 0.57 15.70 3.84
C ARG A 39 -0.09 16.87 4.55
N SER A 40 0.45 18.09 4.41
CA SER A 40 -0.06 19.27 5.13
C SER A 40 -1.28 19.92 4.48
N GLN A 41 -1.63 19.55 3.24
CA GLN A 41 -2.72 20.18 2.49
C GLN A 41 -3.65 19.10 1.93
N SER A 42 -4.67 18.73 2.72
CA SER A 42 -5.67 17.71 2.40
C SER A 42 -6.39 18.00 1.08
N GLU A 43 -6.79 19.26 0.84
CA GLU A 43 -7.52 19.63 -0.38
C GLU A 43 -6.65 19.55 -1.64
N LYS A 44 -5.40 20.03 -1.59
CA LYS A 44 -4.46 19.87 -2.72
C LYS A 44 -4.13 18.41 -2.99
N SER A 45 -4.03 17.60 -1.92
CA SER A 45 -3.81 16.15 -2.04
C SER A 45 -4.95 15.45 -2.75
N LYS A 46 -6.20 15.79 -2.43
CA LYS A 46 -7.39 15.25 -3.10
C LYS A 46 -7.42 15.61 -4.58
N LYS A 47 -7.13 16.88 -4.92
CA LYS A 47 -7.11 17.33 -6.33
C LYS A 47 -6.05 16.58 -7.14
N ILE A 48 -4.82 16.50 -6.64
CA ILE A 48 -3.72 15.77 -7.30
C ILE A 48 -4.06 14.30 -7.49
N LEU A 49 -4.71 13.66 -6.50
CA LEU A 49 -5.17 12.28 -6.62
C LEU A 49 -6.23 12.10 -7.70
N ASN A 50 -7.22 12.99 -7.76
CA ASN A 50 -8.28 12.93 -8.77
C ASN A 50 -7.72 13.12 -10.19
N ASP A 51 -6.86 14.11 -10.39
CA ASP A 51 -6.22 14.37 -11.69
C ASP A 51 -5.39 13.15 -12.15
N ALA A 52 -4.69 12.51 -11.21
CA ALA A 52 -3.89 11.34 -11.52
C ALA A 52 -4.72 10.09 -11.83
N VAL A 53 -5.88 9.90 -11.18
CA VAL A 53 -6.81 8.81 -11.51
C VAL A 53 -7.24 8.85 -12.97
N GLU A 54 -7.53 10.03 -13.52
CA GLU A 54 -7.92 10.15 -14.93
C GLU A 54 -6.80 9.70 -15.87
N ILE A 55 -5.56 10.08 -15.57
CA ILE A 55 -4.37 9.66 -16.31
C ILE A 55 -4.20 8.15 -16.21
N PHE A 56 -4.29 7.57 -15.01
CA PHE A 56 -4.09 6.14 -14.81
C PHE A 56 -5.17 5.28 -15.45
N LYS A 57 -6.42 5.76 -15.49
CA LYS A 57 -7.50 5.11 -16.25
C LYS A 57 -7.19 5.07 -17.74
N LYS A 58 -6.65 6.16 -18.29
CA LYS A 58 -6.28 6.26 -19.72
C LYS A 58 -5.06 5.41 -20.07
N GLU A 59 -4.07 5.37 -19.20
CA GLU A 59 -2.81 4.64 -19.41
C GLU A 59 -2.84 3.18 -18.93
N ASN A 60 -3.95 2.74 -18.31
CA ASN A 60 -4.11 1.42 -17.71
C ASN A 60 -2.99 1.07 -16.71
N THR A 61 -2.70 2.02 -15.83
CA THR A 61 -1.60 1.99 -14.85
C THR A 61 -2.16 1.67 -13.46
N HIS A 62 -1.46 0.84 -12.69
CA HIS A 62 -1.88 0.50 -11.32
C HIS A 62 -1.42 1.56 -10.31
N ILE A 63 -2.25 1.92 -9.34
CA ILE A 63 -1.87 2.81 -8.25
C ILE A 63 -1.55 2.00 -7.01
N TRP A 64 -0.32 2.13 -6.53
CA TRP A 64 0.12 1.48 -5.31
C TRP A 64 0.08 2.44 -4.12
N LEU A 65 -0.62 2.07 -3.06
CA LEU A 65 -0.81 2.94 -1.90
C LEU A 65 -0.74 2.17 -0.59
N PHE A 66 -0.03 2.74 0.38
CA PHE A 66 0.08 2.21 1.73
C PHE A 66 -0.93 2.94 2.63
N PRO A 67 -2.04 2.29 3.01
CA PRO A 67 -3.15 2.97 3.68
C PRO A 67 -2.78 3.44 5.09
N GLU A 68 -1.80 2.81 5.75
CA GLU A 68 -1.27 3.23 7.04
C GLU A 68 -0.44 4.53 6.97
N GLY A 69 0.27 4.72 5.85
CA GLY A 69 1.11 5.90 5.62
C GLY A 69 2.41 5.96 6.45
N THR A 70 2.68 5.05 7.37
CA THR A 70 3.97 4.99 8.09
C THR A 70 4.46 3.56 8.15
N ARG A 71 5.77 3.35 8.00
CA ARG A 71 6.38 2.05 8.29
C ARG A 71 6.53 1.97 9.81
N ARG A 72 5.63 1.25 10.48
CA ARG A 72 5.75 0.89 11.89
C ARG A 72 6.19 -0.56 12.01
N SER A 73 7.03 -0.84 13.00
CA SER A 73 7.66 -2.14 13.23
C SER A 73 7.09 -2.85 14.46
N ASP A 74 5.90 -2.45 14.92
CA ASP A 74 5.22 -3.06 16.08
C ASP A 74 4.43 -4.33 15.73
N GLY A 75 4.52 -4.80 14.48
CA GLY A 75 3.93 -6.06 14.04
C GLY A 75 2.40 -6.04 14.00
N GLN A 76 1.78 -4.85 13.94
CA GLN A 76 0.33 -4.70 13.91
C GLN A 76 -0.11 -3.83 12.74
N ILE A 77 -1.30 -4.12 12.19
CA ILE A 77 -1.91 -3.31 11.15
C ILE A 77 -2.72 -2.19 11.81
N HIS A 78 -2.24 -0.96 11.66
CA HIS A 78 -2.87 0.24 12.20
C HIS A 78 -4.09 0.69 11.39
N GLU A 79 -4.70 1.78 11.81
CA GLU A 79 -5.82 2.39 11.11
C GLU A 79 -5.43 2.89 9.72
N PHE A 80 -6.37 2.73 8.80
CA PHE A 80 -6.19 3.09 7.40
C PHE A 80 -6.68 4.51 7.14
N LYS A 81 -5.88 5.28 6.39
CA LYS A 81 -6.24 6.62 5.96
C LYS A 81 -7.29 6.57 4.84
N LYS A 82 -8.31 7.43 4.95
CA LYS A 82 -9.45 7.47 4.03
C LYS A 82 -9.10 7.90 2.59
N GLY A 83 -8.02 8.66 2.40
CA GLY A 83 -7.73 9.32 1.11
C GLY A 83 -7.61 8.38 -0.09
N GLY A 84 -6.90 7.25 0.06
CA GLY A 84 -6.75 6.26 -1.02
C GLY A 84 -8.05 5.53 -1.36
N PHE A 85 -8.87 5.25 -0.35
CA PHE A 85 -10.16 4.58 -0.52
C PHE A 85 -11.22 5.50 -1.13
N HIS A 86 -11.23 6.77 -0.72
CA HIS A 86 -12.08 7.79 -1.33
C HIS A 86 -11.79 7.90 -2.83
N MET A 87 -10.51 7.96 -3.20
CA MET A 87 -10.10 7.97 -4.60
C MET A 87 -10.59 6.73 -5.36
N ALA A 88 -10.40 5.53 -4.81
CA ALA A 88 -10.86 4.30 -5.43
C ALA A 88 -12.38 4.27 -5.64
N LEU A 89 -13.16 4.79 -4.67
CA LEU A 89 -14.62 4.91 -4.76
C LEU A 89 -15.05 5.95 -5.79
N SER A 90 -14.51 7.18 -5.75
CA SER A 90 -14.81 8.22 -6.75
C SER A 90 -14.47 7.78 -8.18
N ALA A 91 -13.46 6.92 -8.31
CA ALA A 91 -13.03 6.38 -9.58
C ALA A 91 -13.76 5.09 -10.01
N HIS A 92 -14.54 4.47 -9.12
CA HIS A 92 -15.07 3.11 -9.26
C HIS A 92 -14.01 2.08 -9.67
N LEU A 93 -12.81 2.20 -9.09
CA LEU A 93 -11.69 1.28 -9.33
C LEU A 93 -11.66 0.19 -8.25
N PRO A 94 -11.42 -1.08 -8.62
CA PRO A 94 -11.29 -2.16 -7.65
C PRO A 94 -10.03 -1.97 -6.80
N ILE A 95 -10.12 -2.38 -5.54
CA ILE A 95 -9.00 -2.34 -4.58
C ILE A 95 -8.39 -3.74 -4.49
N LEU A 96 -7.09 -3.87 -4.73
CA LEU A 96 -6.38 -5.14 -4.57
C LEU A 96 -5.58 -5.14 -3.26
N PRO A 97 -6.02 -5.87 -2.21
CA PRO A 97 -5.31 -5.89 -0.94
C PRO A 97 -4.08 -6.79 -1.02
N ILE A 98 -2.93 -6.27 -0.63
CA ILE A 98 -1.65 -7.01 -0.61
C ILE A 98 -1.10 -6.98 0.81
N VAL A 99 -0.91 -8.17 1.38
CA VAL A 99 -0.53 -8.36 2.77
C VAL A 99 0.90 -8.87 2.84
N TYR A 100 1.72 -8.16 3.63
CA TYR A 100 3.11 -8.54 3.90
C TYR A 100 3.16 -9.17 5.29
N GLY A 101 3.75 -10.36 5.42
CA GLY A 101 4.03 -10.95 6.74
C GLY A 101 5.02 -10.13 7.56
N ALA A 102 5.17 -10.46 8.85
CA ALA A 102 6.13 -9.81 9.73
C ALA A 102 7.57 -9.86 9.16
N TYR A 103 8.30 -8.77 9.40
CA TYR A 103 9.69 -8.59 8.96
C TYR A 103 10.65 -9.20 9.97
N ASP A 104 10.90 -10.51 9.86
CA ASP A 104 11.74 -11.24 10.83
C ASP A 104 13.24 -11.01 10.62
N PHE A 105 13.62 -10.44 9.47
CA PHE A 105 15.01 -10.27 9.04
C PHE A 105 15.60 -8.88 9.32
N ILE A 106 14.81 -7.98 9.91
CA ILE A 106 15.24 -6.61 10.25
C ILE A 106 15.31 -6.50 11.76
N ASN A 107 16.51 -6.59 12.33
CA ASN A 107 16.71 -6.32 13.74
C ASN A 107 16.82 -4.81 13.96
N HIS A 108 15.72 -4.17 14.37
CA HIS A 108 15.67 -2.73 14.62
C HIS A 108 16.59 -2.26 15.76
N LYS A 109 16.87 -3.12 16.75
CA LYS A 109 17.77 -2.78 17.88
C LYS A 109 19.23 -2.79 17.44
N GLU A 110 19.63 -3.80 16.69
CA GLU A 110 21.01 -3.96 16.22
C GLU A 110 21.28 -3.25 14.88
N LYS A 111 20.25 -2.67 14.25
CA LYS A 111 20.29 -2.07 12.90
C LYS A 111 20.90 -3.01 11.85
N ARG A 112 20.72 -4.32 12.01
CA ARG A 112 21.24 -5.36 11.12
C ARG A 112 20.15 -5.90 10.22
N PHE A 113 20.52 -6.11 8.95
CA PHE A 113 19.71 -6.83 7.97
C PHE A 113 20.27 -8.24 7.84
N ASP A 114 19.51 -9.22 8.32
CA ASP A 114 19.85 -10.64 8.21
C ASP A 114 19.19 -11.25 6.96
N SER A 115 19.61 -12.45 6.57
CA SER A 115 18.93 -13.22 5.53
C SER A 115 17.61 -13.76 6.08
N GLY A 116 16.52 -13.61 5.33
CA GLY A 116 15.23 -14.14 5.74
C GLY A 116 14.21 -14.20 4.62
N LYS A 117 13.12 -14.93 4.88
CA LYS A 117 12.04 -15.12 3.92
C LYS A 117 10.91 -14.14 4.20
N GLN A 118 10.52 -13.39 3.18
CA GLN A 118 9.33 -12.54 3.21
C GLN A 118 8.17 -13.23 2.51
N VAL A 119 7.08 -13.47 3.24
CA VAL A 119 5.84 -13.99 2.67
C VAL A 119 4.95 -12.80 2.30
N ILE A 120 4.44 -12.83 1.07
CA ILE A 120 3.52 -11.82 0.56
C ILE A 120 2.31 -12.58 0.04
N ASN A 121 1.12 -12.15 0.44
CA ASN A 121 -0.12 -12.71 -0.06
C ASN A 121 -0.96 -11.63 -0.73
N ILE A 122 -1.56 -12.00 -1.85
CA ILE A 122 -2.43 -11.13 -2.64
C ILE A 122 -3.85 -11.63 -2.44
N LEU A 123 -4.70 -10.79 -1.86
CA LEU A 123 -6.10 -11.13 -1.61
C LEU A 123 -6.95 -10.86 -2.86
N PRO A 124 -8.15 -11.47 -2.97
CA PRO A 124 -9.08 -11.16 -4.04
C PRO A 124 -9.40 -9.66 -4.12
N PRO A 125 -9.57 -9.11 -5.33
CA PRO A 125 -9.91 -7.71 -5.50
C PRO A 125 -11.28 -7.40 -4.90
N ILE A 126 -11.37 -6.29 -4.18
CA ILE A 126 -12.60 -5.75 -3.60
C ILE A 126 -13.20 -4.76 -4.58
N SER A 127 -14.39 -5.06 -5.09
CA SER A 127 -15.10 -4.20 -6.03
C SER A 127 -15.65 -2.96 -5.33
N THR A 128 -15.49 -1.80 -5.99
CA THR A 128 -16.09 -0.52 -5.59
C THR A 128 -17.32 -0.16 -6.45
N LYS A 129 -17.72 -1.04 -7.38
CA LYS A 129 -18.93 -0.83 -8.20
C LYS A 129 -20.17 -0.87 -7.32
N GLY A 130 -21.04 0.13 -7.46
CA GLY A 130 -22.29 0.24 -6.71
C GLY A 130 -22.13 0.68 -5.25
N LYS A 131 -20.90 1.01 -4.81
CA LYS A 131 -20.65 1.62 -3.49
C LYS A 131 -20.62 3.13 -3.62
N SER A 132 -21.15 3.82 -2.62
CA SER A 132 -21.15 5.28 -2.54
C SER A 132 -20.16 5.80 -1.52
N ILE A 133 -20.08 7.13 -1.33
CA ILE A 133 -19.16 7.74 -0.36
C ILE A 133 -19.57 7.40 1.07
N GLU A 134 -20.86 7.16 1.31
CA GLU A 134 -21.40 6.72 2.59
C GLU A 134 -20.85 5.34 3.00
N ASP A 135 -20.52 4.49 2.03
CA ASP A 135 -19.92 3.16 2.25
C ASP A 135 -18.41 3.21 2.53
N LEU A 136 -17.77 4.39 2.48
CA LEU A 136 -16.33 4.54 2.58
C LEU A 136 -15.77 3.91 3.86
N ASP A 137 -16.37 4.19 5.01
CA ASP A 137 -15.89 3.69 6.30
C ASP A 137 -16.12 2.18 6.42
N ALA A 138 -17.22 1.66 5.86
CA ALA A 138 -17.48 0.23 5.80
C ALA A 138 -16.46 -0.48 4.90
N LEU A 139 -16.15 0.08 3.72
CA LEU A 139 -15.16 -0.45 2.78
C LEU A 139 -13.75 -0.49 3.41
N ILE A 140 -13.37 0.57 4.11
CA ILE A 140 -12.08 0.63 4.82
C ILE A 140 -12.02 -0.45 5.89
N LYS A 141 -13.08 -0.58 6.71
CA LYS A 141 -13.16 -1.57 7.78
C LYS A 141 -13.10 -2.99 7.23
N GLU A 142 -13.88 -3.30 6.19
CA GLU A 142 -13.89 -4.59 5.52
C GLU A 142 -12.50 -4.96 4.97
N THR A 143 -11.88 -4.02 4.24
CA THR A 143 -10.54 -4.22 3.68
C THR A 143 -9.51 -4.46 4.78
N ARG A 144 -9.55 -3.66 5.84
CA ARG A 144 -8.63 -3.78 6.99
C ARG A 144 -8.82 -5.11 7.71
N SER A 145 -10.05 -5.54 7.97
CA SER A 145 -10.34 -6.81 8.62
C SER A 145 -9.80 -8.00 7.81
N LYS A 146 -10.04 -8.03 6.50
CA LYS A 146 -9.50 -9.07 5.61
C LYS A 146 -7.97 -9.10 5.60
N MET A 147 -7.33 -7.92 5.61
CA MET A 147 -5.88 -7.83 5.66
C MET A 147 -5.30 -8.28 7.01
N ILE A 148 -5.97 -7.98 8.13
CA ILE A 148 -5.55 -8.42 9.48
C ILE A 148 -5.67 -9.93 9.63
N GLU A 149 -6.80 -10.50 9.22
CA GLU A 149 -7.03 -11.94 9.24
C GLU A 149 -5.91 -12.66 8.48
N ASN A 150 -5.63 -12.23 7.26
CA ASN A 150 -4.60 -12.84 6.45
C ASN A 150 -3.17 -12.58 6.98
N TYR A 151 -2.93 -11.43 7.60
CA TYR A 151 -1.65 -11.13 8.25
C TYR A 151 -1.38 -12.12 9.39
N ASN A 152 -2.39 -12.40 10.22
CA ASN A 152 -2.30 -13.36 11.31
C ASN A 152 -2.08 -14.79 10.77
N GLU A 153 -2.77 -15.17 9.69
CA GLU A 153 -2.55 -16.45 9.02
C GLU A 153 -1.11 -16.62 8.51
N ILE A 154 -0.57 -15.59 7.85
CA ILE A 154 0.80 -15.60 7.33
C ILE A 154 1.79 -15.76 8.48
N ASN A 155 1.60 -15.00 9.56
CA ASN A 155 2.49 -15.07 10.72
C ASN A 155 2.40 -16.43 11.40
N ASN A 156 1.20 -16.99 11.60
CA ASN A 156 1.02 -18.33 12.15
C ASN A 156 1.71 -19.42 11.30
N LYS A 157 1.57 -19.35 9.97
CA LYS A 157 2.26 -20.28 9.04
C LYS A 157 3.78 -20.15 9.12
N LYS A 158 4.30 -18.92 9.25
CA LYS A 158 5.74 -18.68 9.46
C LYS A 158 6.24 -19.30 10.77
N PHE A 159 5.55 -19.07 11.89
CA PHE A 159 5.95 -19.64 13.19
C PHE A 159 5.97 -21.18 13.19
N ASN A 160 5.02 -21.81 12.51
CA ASN A 160 4.97 -23.27 12.41
C ASN A 160 6.08 -23.84 11.50
N SER A 161 6.50 -23.10 10.45
CA SER A 161 7.59 -23.52 9.57
C SER A 161 9.00 -23.37 10.17
N VAL A 162 9.16 -22.61 11.26
CA VAL A 162 10.47 -22.45 11.96
C VAL A 162 10.65 -23.52 13.04
N LYS A 163 9.58 -24.21 13.45
CA LYS A 163 9.61 -25.29 14.46
C LYS A 163 9.81 -26.70 13.91
N SER A 164 9.78 -26.90 12.59
CA SER A 164 10.09 -28.19 11.92
C SER A 164 11.49 -28.16 11.33
#